data_AF-A0A8T4RKU9-F1
#
_entry.id   AF-A0A8T4RKU9-F1
#
_cell.length_a   1.000
_cell.length_b   1.000
_cell.length_c   1.000
_cell.angle_alpha   90.00
_cell.angle_beta   90.00
_cell.angle_gamma   90.00
#
_symmetry.space_group_name_H-M   'P 1'
#
loop_
_entity.id
_entity.type
_entity.pdbx_description
1 polymer ?
#
loop_
_entity_poly.entity_id
_entity_poly.type
_entity_poly.pdbx_seq_one_letter_code
_entity_poly.pdbx_strand_id
1 'polypeptide(L)'
;MGKEKMPKHIKEFYVRGEKIDTLLATTQAVHSEAYQRGLSELKNEKGEIDYTKLEEVKVQDQFLDKMIGHYITSAVQSLGLKNKPKDELEQEMLLQHYIGITKGELRKILRENESKYTLKKHEELRESLIQNQRQKLIPLRHNHFEDKHIDDILKYVGVQDYIMKDRIRIEHAANLLDLHKSKHGADVTLEDLGHLTSASPSEGGWGSTVYLTPEAKKKLKEKPHR
;
A
#
# COMPACT_ATOMS: atom_id res chain seq x y z
N MET A 1 -25.33 -23.71 9.58
CA MET A 1 -24.10 -24.00 8.79
C MET A 1 -22.91 -23.76 9.69
N GLY A 2 -22.10 -24.78 9.96
CA GLY A 2 -20.91 -24.64 10.80
C GLY A 2 -19.92 -23.70 10.11
N LYS A 3 -19.37 -22.72 10.82
CA LYS A 3 -18.27 -21.89 10.30
C LYS A 3 -17.13 -22.84 9.96
N GLU A 4 -16.89 -23.06 8.67
CA GLU A 4 -15.76 -23.84 8.23
C GLU A 4 -14.51 -23.19 8.82
N LYS A 5 -13.73 -23.98 9.55
CA LYS A 5 -12.58 -23.46 10.29
C LYS A 5 -11.60 -22.89 9.27
N MET A 6 -11.37 -21.57 9.32
CA MET A 6 -10.47 -20.87 8.41
C MET A 6 -9.13 -21.63 8.29
N PRO A 7 -8.74 -22.07 7.08
CA PRO A 7 -7.47 -22.72 6.85
C PRO A 7 -6.28 -21.88 7.31
N LYS A 8 -5.22 -22.54 7.78
CA LYS A 8 -4.04 -21.85 8.35
C LYS A 8 -3.40 -20.87 7.37
N HIS A 9 -3.27 -21.25 6.10
CA HIS A 9 -2.68 -20.39 5.06
C HIS A 9 -3.55 -19.15 4.79
N ILE A 10 -4.89 -19.29 4.83
CA ILE A 10 -5.81 -18.15 4.68
C ILE A 10 -5.71 -17.21 5.89
N LYS A 11 -5.63 -17.76 7.10
CA LYS A 11 -5.38 -16.96 8.31
C LYS A 11 -4.08 -16.16 8.19
N GLU A 12 -3.01 -16.80 7.71
CA GLU A 12 -1.72 -16.17 7.51
C GLU A 12 -1.78 -15.04 6.47
N PHE A 13 -2.55 -15.19 5.39
CA PHE A 13 -2.80 -14.13 4.42
C PHE A 13 -3.40 -12.87 5.05
N TYR A 14 -4.41 -13.03 5.91
CA TYR A 14 -5.02 -11.88 6.60
C TYR A 14 -4.06 -11.22 7.58
N VAL A 15 -3.33 -12.00 8.37
CA VAL A 15 -2.31 -11.48 9.30
C VAL A 15 -1.21 -10.72 8.56
N ARG A 16 -0.72 -11.24 7.43
CA ARG A 16 0.27 -10.55 6.59
C ARG A 16 -0.30 -9.28 5.98
N GLY A 17 -1.55 -9.31 5.54
CA GLY A 17 -2.27 -8.13 5.04
C GLY A 17 -2.35 -7.03 6.09
N GLU A 18 -2.77 -7.34 7.32
CA GLU A 18 -2.83 -6.36 8.42
C GLU A 18 -1.47 -5.74 8.75
N LYS A 19 -0.39 -6.55 8.74
CA LYS A 19 0.98 -6.04 8.94
C LYS A 19 1.39 -5.06 7.84
N ILE A 20 1.07 -5.36 6.58
CA ILE A 20 1.36 -4.48 5.45
C ILE A 20 0.53 -3.20 5.53
N ASP A 21 -0.78 -3.30 5.81
CA ASP A 21 -1.66 -2.15 5.97
C ASP A 21 -1.17 -1.23 7.11
N THR A 22 -0.74 -1.82 8.23
CA THR A 22 -0.17 -1.08 9.38
C THR A 22 1.13 -0.36 8.99
N LEU A 23 2.01 -1.03 8.26
CA LEU A 23 3.26 -0.45 7.80
C LEU A 23 3.01 0.73 6.86
N LEU A 24 2.12 0.58 5.87
CA LEU A 24 1.75 1.67 4.96
C LEU A 24 1.10 2.86 5.69
N ALA A 25 0.21 2.60 6.65
CA ALA A 25 -0.43 3.63 7.45
C ALA A 25 0.58 4.38 8.35
N THR A 26 1.56 3.65 8.91
CA THR A 26 2.63 4.25 9.71
C THR A 26 3.52 5.14 8.85
N THR A 27 3.92 4.67 7.67
CA THR A 27 4.66 5.51 6.70
C THR A 27 3.88 6.79 6.38
N GLN A 28 2.57 6.66 6.15
CA GLN A 28 1.70 7.80 5.86
C GLN A 28 1.70 8.86 6.97
N ALA A 29 1.56 8.43 8.23
CA ALA A 29 1.51 9.31 9.38
C ALA A 29 2.86 10.02 9.62
N VAL A 30 3.96 9.27 9.54
CA VAL A 30 5.32 9.81 9.76
C VAL A 30 5.67 10.87 8.72
N HIS A 31 5.19 10.74 7.48
CA HIS A 31 5.49 11.67 6.39
C HIS A 31 4.95 13.08 6.64
N SER A 32 3.67 13.19 7.02
CA SER A 32 3.06 14.48 7.37
C SER A 32 3.75 15.13 8.57
N GLU A 33 4.09 14.35 9.60
CA GLU A 33 4.79 14.86 10.78
C GLU A 33 6.21 15.34 10.47
N ALA A 34 6.96 14.62 9.63
CA ALA A 34 8.31 15.00 9.24
C ALA A 34 8.33 16.40 8.61
N TYR A 35 7.38 16.68 7.73
CA TYR A 35 7.21 18.01 7.13
C TYR A 35 6.93 19.09 8.18
N GLN A 36 6.02 18.81 9.13
CA GLN A 36 5.70 19.74 10.22
C GLN A 36 6.93 20.03 11.10
N ARG A 37 7.84 19.08 11.28
CA ARG A 37 9.13 19.30 11.97
C ARG A 37 10.05 20.23 11.19
N GLY A 38 10.03 20.17 9.85
CA GLY A 38 10.80 21.07 9.00
C GLY A 38 10.30 22.52 9.04
N LEU A 39 9.00 22.74 9.21
CA LEU A 39 8.39 24.08 9.18
C LEU A 39 8.97 25.08 10.18
N SER A 40 9.67 24.64 11.24
CA SER A 40 10.38 25.55 12.15
C SER A 40 11.41 26.42 11.45
N GLU A 41 12.07 25.88 10.41
CA GLU A 41 13.11 26.59 9.66
C GLU A 41 12.52 27.65 8.71
N LEU A 42 11.21 27.58 8.44
CA LEU A 42 10.52 28.49 7.53
C LEU A 42 9.79 29.62 8.26
N LYS A 43 9.82 29.66 9.59
CA LYS A 43 9.10 30.71 10.34
C LYS A 43 9.77 32.06 10.20
N ASN A 44 9.00 33.10 9.94
CA ASN A 44 9.45 34.49 10.00
C ASN A 44 9.44 35.02 11.46
N GLU A 45 9.82 36.28 11.66
CA GLU A 45 9.86 36.92 12.98
C GLU A 45 8.49 36.97 13.68
N LYS A 46 7.39 36.92 12.92
CA LYS A 46 6.01 36.88 13.42
C LYS A 46 5.52 35.46 13.71
N GLY A 47 6.35 34.44 13.44
CA GLY A 47 6.02 33.03 13.62
C GLY A 47 5.20 32.42 12.48
N GLU A 48 4.99 33.15 11.39
CA GLU A 48 4.25 32.70 10.21
C GLU A 48 5.18 31.94 9.26
N ILE A 49 4.65 31.01 8.47
CA ILE A 49 5.43 30.25 7.50
C ILE A 49 5.74 31.11 6.28
N ASP A 50 7.03 31.30 6.01
CA ASP A 50 7.55 31.98 4.84
C ASP A 50 8.22 30.97 3.89
N TYR A 51 7.48 30.58 2.85
CA TYR A 51 7.97 29.63 1.86
C TYR A 51 9.07 30.20 0.96
N THR A 52 9.23 31.52 0.86
CA THR A 52 10.30 32.12 0.04
C THR A 52 11.68 31.77 0.58
N LYS A 53 11.79 31.49 1.89
CA LYS A 53 13.02 30.96 2.49
C LYS A 53 13.49 29.65 1.90
N LEU A 54 12.60 28.86 1.29
CA LEU A 54 12.98 27.64 0.56
C LEU A 54 13.69 27.94 -0.77
N GLU A 55 13.90 29.19 -1.17
CA GLU A 55 14.80 29.53 -2.28
C GLU A 55 16.26 29.57 -1.82
N GLU A 56 16.51 29.68 -0.51
CA GLU A 56 17.85 29.72 0.05
C GLU A 56 18.42 28.32 0.26
N VAL A 57 19.62 28.09 -0.29
CA VAL A 57 20.19 26.75 -0.33
C VAL A 57 20.37 26.14 1.08
N LYS A 58 20.83 26.99 2.00
CA LYS A 58 21.10 26.63 3.40
C LYS A 58 19.82 26.31 4.18
N VAL A 59 18.74 27.07 3.95
CA VAL A 59 17.46 26.83 4.62
C VAL A 59 16.85 25.53 4.12
N GLN A 60 16.94 25.23 2.82
CA GLN A 60 16.52 23.94 2.29
C GLN A 60 17.23 22.77 2.97
N ASP A 61 18.55 22.85 3.20
CA ASP A 61 19.29 21.78 3.87
C ASP A 61 18.87 21.63 5.34
N GLN A 62 18.65 22.74 6.06
CA GLN A 62 18.15 22.71 7.44
C GLN A 62 16.74 22.12 7.54
N PHE A 63 15.85 22.54 6.65
CA PHE A 63 14.48 22.03 6.53
C PHE A 63 14.49 20.52 6.27
N LEU A 64 15.30 20.07 5.31
CA LEU A 64 15.49 18.67 4.98
C LEU A 64 16.05 17.87 6.16
N ASP A 65 17.08 18.37 6.84
CA ASP A 65 17.70 17.68 7.97
C ASP A 65 16.71 17.44 9.13
N LYS A 66 15.79 18.39 9.38
CA LYS A 66 14.70 18.20 10.36
C LYS A 66 13.75 17.09 9.95
N MET A 67 13.35 17.05 8.68
CA MET A 67 12.48 15.99 8.16
C MET A 67 13.16 14.62 8.26
N ILE A 68 14.39 14.51 7.77
CA ILE A 68 15.19 13.28 7.80
C ILE A 68 15.42 12.80 9.24
N GLY A 69 15.70 13.71 10.17
CA GLY A 69 15.85 13.38 11.58
C GLY A 69 14.59 12.72 12.17
N HIS A 70 13.39 13.19 11.78
CA HIS A 70 12.12 12.58 12.19
C HIS A 70 11.92 11.21 11.54
N TYR A 71 12.21 11.07 10.25
CA TYR A 71 12.14 9.80 9.55
C TYR A 71 13.04 8.73 10.16
N ILE A 72 14.32 9.05 10.40
CA ILE A 72 15.28 8.11 11.01
C ILE A 72 14.81 7.72 12.41
N THR A 73 14.37 8.68 13.23
CA THR A 73 13.90 8.41 14.59
C THR A 73 12.69 7.47 14.57
N SER A 74 11.74 7.74 13.69
CA SER A 74 10.53 6.92 13.52
C SER A 74 10.88 5.52 13.00
N ALA A 75 11.78 5.41 12.02
CA ALA A 75 12.23 4.13 11.47
C ALA A 75 12.90 3.27 12.54
N VAL A 76 13.81 3.85 13.34
CA VAL A 76 14.52 3.16 14.42
C VAL A 76 13.55 2.64 15.48
N GLN A 77 12.55 3.44 15.86
CA GLN A 77 11.52 3.03 16.82
C GLN A 77 10.63 1.92 16.27
N SER A 78 10.08 2.11 15.07
CA SER A 78 9.15 1.15 14.44
C SER A 78 9.81 -0.19 14.12
N LEU A 79 11.08 -0.19 13.72
CA LEU A 79 11.84 -1.39 13.40
C LEU A 79 12.57 -2.00 14.61
N GLY A 80 12.48 -1.36 15.80
CA GLY A 80 13.15 -1.83 17.01
C GLY A 80 14.68 -1.88 16.89
N LEU A 81 15.26 -0.99 16.08
CA LEU A 81 16.71 -0.95 15.87
C LEU A 81 17.40 -0.45 17.15
N LYS A 82 18.38 -1.21 17.63
CA LYS A 82 19.11 -0.84 18.86
C LYS A 82 19.99 0.40 18.69
N ASN A 83 20.44 0.67 17.46
CA ASN A 83 21.34 1.76 17.14
C ASN A 83 20.78 2.57 15.98
N LYS A 84 21.03 3.88 16.00
CA LYS A 84 20.83 4.74 14.83
C LYS A 84 21.88 4.40 13.76
N PRO A 85 21.55 4.57 12.46
CA PRO A 85 22.53 4.47 11.39
C PRO A 85 23.69 5.46 11.64
N LYS A 86 24.92 4.97 11.46
CA LYS A 86 26.15 5.68 11.82
C LYS A 86 26.70 6.54 10.70
N ASP A 87 26.49 6.11 9.46
CA ASP A 87 26.95 6.80 8.26
C ASP A 87 25.81 7.17 7.32
N GLU A 88 26.13 7.97 6.29
CA GLU A 88 25.15 8.46 5.32
C GLU A 88 24.56 7.33 4.47
N LEU A 89 25.34 6.32 4.11
CA LEU A 89 24.84 5.19 3.32
C LEU A 89 23.81 4.37 4.11
N GLU A 90 24.08 4.08 5.38
CA GLU A 90 23.14 3.41 6.27
C GLU A 90 21.86 4.22 6.45
N GLN A 91 21.95 5.55 6.55
CA GLN A 91 20.78 6.43 6.60
C GLN A 91 19.96 6.34 5.31
N GLU A 92 20.61 6.43 4.14
CA GLU A 92 19.94 6.36 2.85
C GLU A 92 19.25 5.01 2.65
N MET A 93 19.91 3.91 3.01
CA MET A 93 19.31 2.58 2.96
C MET A 93 18.10 2.45 3.90
N LEU A 94 18.20 2.98 5.12
CA LEU A 94 17.11 2.94 6.09
C LEU A 94 15.89 3.73 5.60
N LEU A 95 16.09 4.95 5.09
CA LEU A 95 15.02 5.78 4.55
C LEU A 95 14.38 5.12 3.33
N GLN A 96 15.18 4.61 2.40
CA GLN A 96 14.67 3.92 1.23
C GLN A 96 13.84 2.68 1.59
N HIS A 97 14.24 1.96 2.63
CA HIS A 97 13.48 0.80 3.10
C HIS A 97 12.20 1.19 3.83
N TYR A 98 12.26 2.20 4.69
CA TYR A 98 11.18 2.57 5.60
C TYR A 98 10.12 3.46 4.94
N ILE A 99 10.54 4.54 4.28
CA ILE A 99 9.65 5.52 3.63
C ILE A 99 9.67 5.45 2.10
N GLY A 100 10.62 4.74 1.50
CA GLY A 100 10.67 4.56 0.05
C GLY A 100 11.35 5.70 -0.72
N ILE A 101 12.04 6.61 -0.02
CA ILE A 101 12.80 7.71 -0.61
C ILE A 101 14.10 7.94 0.15
N THR A 102 15.15 8.35 -0.56
CA THR A 102 16.44 8.77 -0.01
C THR A 102 16.46 10.27 0.36
N LYS A 103 17.35 10.68 1.27
CA LYS A 103 17.68 12.09 1.53
C LYS A 103 18.15 12.78 0.25
N GLY A 104 18.98 12.13 -0.56
CA GLY A 104 19.42 12.65 -1.86
C GLY A 104 18.25 12.97 -2.81
N GLU A 105 17.31 12.05 -2.97
CA GLU A 105 16.11 12.26 -3.80
C GLU A 105 15.21 13.36 -3.24
N LEU A 106 14.97 13.36 -1.93
CA LEU A 106 14.16 14.40 -1.28
C LEU A 106 14.81 15.79 -1.39
N ARG A 107 16.13 15.87 -1.27
CA ARG A 107 16.90 17.10 -1.53
C ARG A 107 16.69 17.59 -2.95
N LYS A 108 16.82 16.70 -3.94
CA LYS A 108 16.61 17.05 -5.35
C LYS A 108 15.20 17.60 -5.57
N ILE A 109 14.17 16.94 -5.05
CA ILE A 109 12.78 17.40 -5.17
C ILE A 109 12.60 18.77 -4.51
N LEU A 110 13.17 18.98 -3.31
CA LEU A 110 13.10 20.26 -2.61
C LEU A 110 13.76 21.39 -3.43
N ARG A 111 14.93 21.11 -4.01
CA ARG A 111 15.68 22.06 -4.87
C ARG A 111 14.93 22.42 -6.14
N GLU A 112 14.23 21.45 -6.75
CA GLU A 112 13.46 21.67 -7.98
C GLU A 112 12.15 22.44 -7.74
N ASN A 113 11.62 22.42 -6.52
CA ASN A 113 10.34 23.05 -6.19
C ASN A 113 10.48 24.36 -5.40
N GLU A 114 11.57 24.55 -4.66
CA GLU A 114 11.87 25.77 -3.88
C GLU A 114 10.64 26.22 -3.05
N SER A 115 10.20 27.47 -3.22
CA SER A 115 9.03 28.06 -2.54
C SER A 115 7.69 27.38 -2.88
N LYS A 116 7.64 26.54 -3.92
CA LYS A 116 6.46 25.73 -4.27
C LYS A 116 6.38 24.41 -3.49
N TYR A 117 7.42 24.05 -2.73
CA TYR A 117 7.42 22.87 -1.89
C TYR A 117 6.58 23.08 -0.62
N THR A 118 5.27 23.01 -0.78
CA THR A 118 4.27 23.14 0.28
C THR A 118 3.90 21.78 0.89
N LEU A 119 3.10 21.78 1.96
CA LEU A 119 2.57 20.55 2.55
C LEU A 119 1.84 19.73 1.49
N LYS A 120 1.00 20.37 0.67
CA LYS A 120 0.31 19.70 -0.45
C LYS A 120 1.30 18.98 -1.37
N LYS A 121 2.40 19.63 -1.74
CA LYS A 121 3.42 19.02 -2.60
C LYS A 121 4.10 17.83 -1.94
N HIS A 122 4.34 17.92 -0.64
CA HIS A 122 4.88 16.82 0.16
C HIS A 122 3.91 15.64 0.27
N GLU A 123 2.61 15.91 0.38
CA GLU A 123 1.56 14.89 0.39
C GLU A 123 1.37 14.21 -0.97
N GLU A 124 1.49 14.94 -2.08
CA GLU A 124 1.53 14.33 -3.43
C GLU A 124 2.71 13.35 -3.57
N LEU A 125 3.88 13.72 -3.04
CA LEU A 125 5.04 12.82 -2.98
C LEU A 125 4.72 11.59 -2.14
N ARG A 126 4.10 11.78 -0.95
CA ARG A 126 3.68 10.68 -0.07
C ARG A 126 2.83 9.65 -0.80
N GLU A 127 1.83 10.11 -1.54
CA GLU A 127 0.92 9.24 -2.28
C GLU A 127 1.68 8.37 -3.28
N SER A 128 2.61 8.95 -4.03
CA SER A 128 3.48 8.20 -4.94
C SER A 128 4.33 7.16 -4.21
N LEU A 129 4.95 7.52 -3.08
CA LEU A 129 5.76 6.62 -2.28
C LEU A 129 4.94 5.46 -1.72
N ILE A 130 3.76 5.74 -1.17
CA ILE A 130 2.83 4.72 -0.66
C ILE A 130 2.40 3.76 -1.77
N GLN A 131 2.09 4.26 -2.97
CA GLN A 131 1.74 3.39 -4.10
C GLN A 131 2.90 2.48 -4.50
N ASN A 132 4.11 3.02 -4.58
CA ASN A 132 5.31 2.23 -4.87
C ASN A 132 5.58 1.17 -3.79
N GLN A 133 5.43 1.51 -2.51
CA GLN A 133 5.55 0.56 -1.41
C GLN A 133 4.47 -0.51 -1.48
N ARG A 134 3.22 -0.11 -1.73
CA ARG A 134 2.07 -1.02 -1.87
C ARG A 134 2.32 -2.06 -2.97
N GLN A 135 2.81 -1.64 -4.14
CA GLN A 135 3.14 -2.55 -5.24
C GLN A 135 4.22 -3.58 -4.85
N LYS A 136 5.21 -3.19 -4.03
CA LYS A 136 6.26 -4.10 -3.56
C LYS A 136 5.78 -5.04 -2.44
N LEU A 137 4.88 -4.59 -1.59
CA LEU A 137 4.47 -5.31 -0.38
C LEU A 137 3.26 -6.22 -0.60
N ILE A 138 2.29 -5.85 -1.44
CA ILE A 138 1.08 -6.67 -1.70
C ILE A 138 1.42 -8.12 -2.08
N PRO A 139 2.41 -8.41 -2.95
CA PRO A 139 2.78 -9.79 -3.29
C PRO A 139 3.20 -10.64 -2.08
N LEU A 140 3.76 -10.03 -1.04
CA LEU A 140 4.21 -10.73 0.17
C LEU A 140 3.03 -11.29 1.00
N ARG A 141 1.81 -10.82 0.73
CA ARG A 141 0.58 -11.33 1.38
C ARG A 141 0.28 -12.76 0.98
N HIS A 142 0.62 -13.16 -0.24
CA HIS A 142 0.22 -14.45 -0.83
C HIS A 142 1.39 -15.31 -1.31
N ASN A 143 2.64 -14.89 -1.11
CA ASN A 143 3.82 -15.66 -1.53
C ASN A 143 3.99 -17.01 -0.80
N HIS A 144 3.26 -17.25 0.30
CA HIS A 144 3.24 -18.51 1.03
C HIS A 144 2.17 -19.47 0.51
N PHE A 145 1.33 -19.03 -0.43
CA PHE A 145 0.41 -19.91 -1.11
C PHE A 145 1.15 -20.80 -2.12
N GLU A 146 0.50 -21.91 -2.43
CA GLU A 146 0.93 -22.92 -3.39
C GLU A 146 -0.32 -23.28 -4.20
N ASP A 147 -0.17 -23.85 -5.40
CA ASP A 147 -1.32 -24.16 -6.27
C ASP A 147 -2.34 -25.08 -5.58
N LYS A 148 -1.87 -25.97 -4.68
CA LYS A 148 -2.74 -26.83 -3.87
C LYS A 148 -3.71 -26.06 -2.96
N HIS A 149 -3.37 -24.83 -2.56
CA HIS A 149 -4.18 -23.99 -1.69
C HIS A 149 -5.32 -23.27 -2.42
N ILE A 150 -5.32 -23.25 -3.76
CA ILE A 150 -6.37 -22.60 -4.56
C ILE A 150 -7.75 -23.17 -4.20
N ASP A 151 -7.85 -24.49 -4.03
CA ASP A 151 -9.12 -25.16 -3.70
C ASP A 151 -9.71 -24.68 -2.38
N ASP A 152 -8.87 -24.65 -1.35
CA ASP A 152 -9.24 -24.20 -0.01
C ASP A 152 -9.70 -22.75 -0.03
N ILE A 153 -9.05 -21.89 -0.84
CA ILE A 153 -9.45 -20.49 -1.02
C ILE A 153 -10.81 -20.38 -1.71
N LEU A 154 -11.01 -21.07 -2.84
CA LEU A 154 -12.26 -21.04 -3.59
C LEU A 154 -13.44 -21.52 -2.74
N LYS A 155 -13.22 -22.57 -1.94
CA LYS A 155 -14.20 -23.08 -0.99
C LYS A 155 -14.49 -22.09 0.12
N TYR A 156 -13.44 -21.55 0.74
CA TYR A 156 -13.55 -20.60 1.85
C TYR A 156 -14.30 -19.32 1.48
N VAL A 157 -14.14 -18.83 0.24
CA VAL A 157 -14.84 -17.64 -0.25
C VAL A 157 -16.18 -17.95 -0.94
N GLY A 158 -16.57 -19.23 -1.05
CA GLY A 158 -17.89 -19.65 -1.54
C GLY A 158 -18.08 -19.69 -3.07
N VAL A 159 -17.00 -19.79 -3.85
CA VAL A 159 -17.04 -19.68 -5.33
C VAL A 159 -16.53 -20.88 -6.10
N GLN A 160 -16.22 -21.99 -5.41
CA GLN A 160 -15.69 -23.21 -6.05
C GLN A 160 -16.52 -23.70 -7.25
N ASP A 161 -17.86 -23.54 -7.20
CA ASP A 161 -18.76 -24.02 -8.25
C ASP A 161 -18.87 -23.04 -9.44
N TYR A 162 -18.37 -21.81 -9.30
CA TYR A 162 -18.46 -20.77 -10.31
C TYR A 162 -17.17 -20.58 -11.11
N ILE A 163 -16.04 -21.09 -10.61
CA ILE A 163 -14.71 -20.82 -11.15
C ILE A 163 -14.05 -22.08 -11.72
N MET A 164 -13.44 -21.95 -12.90
CA MET A 164 -12.60 -22.96 -13.52
C MET A 164 -11.24 -23.02 -12.80
N LYS A 165 -11.14 -23.93 -11.82
CA LYS A 165 -9.95 -24.11 -10.96
C LYS A 165 -8.66 -24.37 -11.74
N ASP A 166 -8.73 -25.03 -12.89
CA ASP A 166 -7.58 -25.34 -13.75
C ASP A 166 -7.00 -24.09 -14.47
N ARG A 167 -7.70 -22.96 -14.41
CA ARG A 167 -7.31 -21.72 -15.10
C ARG A 167 -6.95 -20.58 -14.16
N ILE A 168 -7.24 -20.72 -12.86
CA ILE A 168 -6.96 -19.68 -11.88
C ILE A 168 -5.51 -19.81 -11.38
N ARG A 169 -4.84 -18.68 -11.16
CA ARG A 169 -3.51 -18.60 -10.52
C ARG A 169 -3.67 -18.16 -9.07
N ILE A 170 -2.63 -18.35 -8.27
CA ILE A 170 -2.60 -17.95 -6.85
C ILE A 170 -2.95 -16.48 -6.66
N GLU A 171 -2.46 -15.59 -7.52
CA GLU A 171 -2.72 -14.16 -7.42
C GLU A 171 -4.21 -13.86 -7.57
N HIS A 172 -4.89 -14.52 -8.52
CA HIS A 172 -6.32 -14.38 -8.72
C HIS A 172 -7.11 -14.93 -7.51
N ALA A 173 -6.68 -16.05 -6.93
CA ALA A 173 -7.30 -16.61 -5.73
C ALA A 173 -7.11 -15.68 -4.52
N ALA A 174 -5.94 -15.07 -4.36
CA ALA A 174 -5.68 -14.07 -3.33
C ALA A 174 -6.59 -12.84 -3.45
N ASN A 175 -6.88 -12.40 -4.68
CA ASN A 175 -7.81 -11.29 -4.91
C ASN A 175 -9.24 -11.61 -4.45
N LEU A 176 -9.66 -12.87 -4.52
CA LEU A 176 -10.96 -13.31 -3.99
C LEU A 176 -11.00 -13.21 -2.45
N LEU A 177 -9.87 -13.44 -1.76
CA LEU A 177 -9.78 -13.25 -0.31
C LEU A 177 -9.89 -11.76 0.08
N ASP A 178 -9.39 -10.86 -0.77
CA ASP A 178 -9.55 -9.41 -0.61
C ASP A 178 -11.00 -8.97 -0.80
N LEU A 179 -11.67 -9.48 -1.82
CA LEU A 179 -13.10 -9.25 -2.03
C LEU A 179 -13.94 -9.81 -0.88
N HIS A 180 -13.62 -11.02 -0.42
CA HIS A 180 -14.26 -11.61 0.76
C HIS A 180 -14.07 -10.75 2.02
N LYS A 181 -12.87 -10.16 2.22
CA LYS A 181 -12.59 -9.22 3.32
C LYS A 181 -13.40 -7.93 3.19
N SER A 182 -13.48 -7.33 2.00
CA SER A 182 -14.25 -6.10 1.78
C SER A 182 -15.75 -6.30 2.00
N LYS A 183 -16.23 -7.54 1.82
CA LYS A 183 -17.60 -7.98 2.15
C LYS A 183 -17.79 -8.40 3.61
N HIS A 184 -16.87 -8.04 4.51
CA HIS A 184 -16.93 -8.39 5.93
C HIS A 184 -17.00 -9.90 6.20
N GLY A 185 -16.41 -10.71 5.31
CA GLY A 185 -16.40 -12.16 5.42
C GLY A 185 -17.68 -12.85 4.96
N ALA A 186 -18.53 -12.17 4.19
CA ALA A 186 -19.62 -12.80 3.47
C ALA A 186 -19.12 -13.47 2.18
N ASP A 187 -19.77 -14.57 1.80
CA ASP A 187 -19.47 -15.31 0.58
C ASP A 187 -19.44 -14.39 -0.64
N VAL A 188 -18.47 -14.65 -1.52
CA VAL A 188 -18.37 -13.98 -2.81
C VAL A 188 -19.47 -14.57 -3.71
N THR A 189 -20.33 -13.71 -4.21
CA THR A 189 -21.46 -14.08 -5.04
C THR A 189 -21.09 -14.03 -6.52
N LEU A 190 -21.88 -14.71 -7.34
CA LEU A 190 -21.74 -14.66 -8.79
C LEU A 190 -21.81 -13.23 -9.35
N GLU A 191 -22.58 -12.34 -8.72
CA GLU A 191 -22.70 -10.94 -9.12
C GLU A 191 -21.41 -10.15 -8.88
N ASP A 192 -20.75 -10.37 -7.73
CA ASP A 192 -19.44 -9.76 -7.45
C ASP A 192 -18.40 -10.22 -8.48
N LEU A 193 -18.42 -11.50 -8.85
CA LEU A 193 -17.56 -12.04 -9.91
C LEU A 193 -17.87 -11.41 -11.28
N GLY A 194 -19.16 -11.14 -11.55
CA GLY A 194 -19.60 -10.43 -12.75
C GLY A 194 -18.99 -9.03 -12.85
N HIS A 195 -19.02 -8.26 -11.77
CA HIS A 195 -18.38 -6.93 -11.70
C HIS A 195 -16.87 -6.97 -11.92
N LEU A 196 -16.19 -8.02 -11.42
CA LEU A 196 -14.75 -8.21 -11.69
C LEU A 196 -14.47 -8.49 -13.17
N THR A 197 -15.37 -9.16 -13.89
CA THR A 197 -15.19 -9.46 -15.31
C THR A 197 -15.52 -8.31 -16.26
N SER A 198 -16.31 -7.32 -15.81
CA SER A 198 -16.74 -6.18 -16.62
C SER A 198 -15.90 -4.91 -16.39
N ALA A 199 -15.06 -4.87 -15.35
CA ALA A 199 -14.14 -3.76 -15.11
C ALA A 199 -13.05 -3.69 -16.20
N SER A 200 -12.91 -2.51 -16.83
CA SER A 200 -11.86 -2.26 -17.83
C SER A 200 -10.47 -2.31 -17.20
N PRO A 201 -9.44 -2.89 -17.86
CA PRO A 201 -8.06 -2.96 -17.33
C PRO A 201 -7.37 -1.59 -17.09
N SER A 202 -7.99 -0.48 -17.48
CA SER A 202 -7.35 0.84 -17.64
C SER A 202 -7.18 1.68 -16.38
N GLU A 203 -7.68 1.27 -15.21
CA GLU A 203 -7.64 2.09 -13.97
C GLU A 203 -6.70 1.54 -12.87
N GLY A 204 -5.72 0.70 -13.23
CA GLY A 204 -4.94 -0.04 -12.23
C GLY A 204 -5.81 -0.97 -11.35
N GLY A 205 -7.09 -1.10 -11.71
CA GLY A 205 -8.04 -2.04 -11.17
C GLY A 205 -7.65 -3.46 -11.56
N TRP A 206 -8.15 -4.40 -10.77
CA TRP A 206 -7.97 -5.85 -10.86
C TRP A 206 -8.40 -6.40 -12.23
N GLY A 207 -7.63 -6.13 -13.29
CA GLY A 207 -7.88 -6.59 -14.67
C GLY A 207 -7.65 -8.09 -14.85
N SER A 208 -7.92 -8.91 -13.84
CA SER A 208 -7.68 -10.35 -13.85
C SER A 208 -8.94 -11.10 -14.22
N THR A 209 -8.86 -11.74 -15.37
CA THR A 209 -9.78 -12.73 -15.93
C THR A 209 -10.30 -13.70 -14.86
N VAL A 210 -11.49 -13.45 -14.29
CA VAL A 210 -12.18 -14.48 -13.51
C VAL A 210 -12.65 -15.54 -14.49
N TYR A 211 -12.03 -16.71 -14.46
CA TYR A 211 -12.35 -17.82 -15.35
C TYR A 211 -13.64 -18.51 -14.87
N LEU A 212 -14.79 -17.91 -15.19
CA LEU A 212 -16.09 -18.46 -14.84
C LEU A 212 -16.40 -19.75 -15.64
N THR A 213 -17.06 -20.70 -14.98
CA THR A 213 -17.63 -21.88 -15.64
C THR A 213 -18.69 -21.48 -16.67
N PRO A 214 -18.93 -22.28 -17.73
CA PRO A 214 -19.99 -22.00 -18.69
C PRO A 214 -21.37 -21.78 -18.05
N GLU A 215 -21.70 -22.55 -17.02
CA GLU A 215 -22.95 -22.47 -16.26
C GLU A 215 -23.06 -21.15 -15.49
N ALA A 216 -21.96 -20.73 -14.84
CA ALA A 216 -21.90 -19.44 -14.15
C ALA A 216 -22.06 -18.26 -15.12
N LYS A 217 -21.41 -18.33 -16.29
CA LYS A 217 -21.58 -17.32 -17.36
C LYS A 217 -23.00 -17.25 -17.88
N LYS A 218 -23.67 -18.40 -18.05
CA LYS A 218 -25.08 -18.46 -18.47
C LYS A 218 -25.99 -17.81 -17.43
N LYS A 219 -25.83 -18.16 -16.15
CA LYS A 219 -26.58 -17.58 -15.03
C LYS A 219 -26.40 -16.05 -14.90
N LEU A 220 -25.21 -15.52 -15.20
CA LEU A 220 -24.96 -14.08 -15.22
C LEU A 220 -25.72 -13.36 -16.34
N LYS A 221 -25.76 -13.95 -17.54
CA LYS A 221 -26.48 -13.37 -18.69
C LYS A 221 -28.00 -13.40 -18.53
N GLU A 222 -28.51 -14.35 -17.75
CA GLU A 222 -29.95 -14.54 -17.52
C GLU A 222 -30.51 -13.65 -16.39
N LYS A 223 -29.67 -12.99 -15.58
CA LYS A 223 -30.12 -11.98 -14.62
C LYS A 223 -30.34 -10.64 -15.36
N PRO A 224 -31.59 -10.18 -15.58
CA PRO A 224 -31.81 -8.85 -16.13
C PRO A 224 -31.29 -7.81 -15.13
N HIS A 225 -30.53 -6.83 -15.62
CA HIS A 225 -30.12 -5.67 -14.84
C HIS A 225 -31.36 -5.04 -14.20
N ARG A 226 -31.44 -5.10 -12.86
CA ARG A 226 -32.42 -4.38 -12.05
C ARG A 226 -31.76 -3.17 -11.43
#